data_AF-I4AGZ8-F1
#
_entry.id   AF-I4AGZ8-F1
#
_cell.length_a   1.000
_cell.length_b   1.000
_cell.length_c   1.000
_cell.angle_alpha   90.00
_cell.angle_beta   90.00
_cell.angle_gamma   90.00
#
_symmetry.space_group_name_H-M   'P 1'
#
loop_
_entity.id
_entity.type
_entity.pdbx_description
1 polymer ?
#
loop_
_entity_poly.entity_id
_entity_poly.type
_entity_poly.pdbx_seq_one_letter_code
_entity_poly.pdbx_strand_id
1 'polypeptide(L)'
;MRFLTKNFKITFLFLYIYPVLLFNTAFAQQSQSELLKDFTATSLNVFKLTEPKYHKYVFQKVSKPWPITIEKNGNTISKVIINRAGIIEEPYEADLEEHSAYFKDIKHRVVFIDDNFYYIKWSGGKATIKYILSENESVDKDHAKHISKIENYIRRTVAAQSEDRAEIAVEKEKQAAADKIANSLKGKKVKSIAVKWIGNTDKTGHLVKVNYGIEAYLTDGRTLSTSNLGGKMPWDDFKITVKGAEYGQEMITIAQNADVIPNDNVVMTVQSKFLSNIKTTAKLPVHYNEGLHVNFMGENGGIVHLTVSAGYRGNDGKTLQIYVKQVTTANGDKVNQIEIKDVFAGKIVRRLKMNPNATLIINNWGGNGSYGRGSTRGGNGGNGGSVTITKATNVQKFTYVVNNNGGSGGNHEDYNSYDGKRGSKGTIIESFGSVNFNW
;
A
#
# COMPACT_ATOMS: atom_id res chain seq x y z
N MET A 1 66.05 -16.08 -64.09
CA MET A 1 64.92 -15.22 -63.67
C MET A 1 63.62 -15.87 -64.15
N ARG A 2 62.84 -16.45 -63.24
CA ARG A 2 61.62 -17.20 -63.55
C ARG A 2 60.38 -16.33 -63.37
N PHE A 3 59.50 -16.42 -64.35
CA PHE A 3 58.11 -15.97 -64.37
C PHE A 3 57.33 -16.37 -63.11
N LEU A 4 56.42 -15.50 -62.64
CA LEU A 4 55.01 -15.85 -62.37
C LEU A 4 54.19 -14.60 -62.00
N THR A 5 53.27 -14.26 -62.88
CA THR A 5 52.16 -13.33 -62.72
C THR A 5 51.10 -13.93 -61.79
N LYS A 6 50.60 -13.16 -60.81
CA LYS A 6 49.29 -13.42 -60.18
C LYS A 6 48.57 -12.09 -59.89
N ASN A 7 47.70 -11.73 -60.83
CA ASN A 7 46.60 -10.80 -60.60
C ASN A 7 45.64 -11.41 -59.58
N PHE A 8 45.65 -10.91 -58.34
CA PHE A 8 44.65 -11.28 -57.34
C PHE A 8 43.59 -10.17 -57.25
N LYS A 9 42.37 -10.52 -57.67
CA LYS A 9 41.20 -9.64 -57.72
C LYS A 9 40.77 -9.23 -56.30
N ILE A 10 41.05 -7.98 -55.91
CA ILE A 10 40.63 -7.37 -54.63
C ILE A 10 39.18 -6.85 -54.66
N THR A 11 38.50 -6.90 -55.80
CA THR A 11 37.16 -6.32 -55.97
C THR A 11 35.98 -7.16 -55.44
N PHE A 12 36.20 -8.40 -54.99
CA PHE A 12 35.11 -9.29 -54.56
C PHE A 12 34.86 -9.32 -53.05
N LEU A 13 35.77 -8.82 -52.20
CA LEU A 13 35.60 -8.88 -50.74
C LEU A 13 34.77 -7.69 -50.19
N PHE A 14 34.82 -6.53 -50.87
CA PHE A 14 34.00 -5.37 -50.49
C PHE A 14 32.52 -5.48 -50.91
N LEU A 15 32.20 -6.34 -51.89
CA LEU A 15 30.82 -6.52 -52.35
C LEU A 15 29.97 -7.42 -51.42
N TYR A 16 30.60 -8.21 -50.55
CA TYR A 16 29.91 -9.10 -49.60
C TYR A 16 29.76 -8.51 -48.19
N ILE A 17 30.57 -7.51 -47.81
CA ILE A 17 30.48 -6.85 -46.50
C ILE A 17 29.40 -5.75 -46.51
N TYR A 18 29.12 -5.14 -47.67
CA TYR A 18 28.11 -4.08 -47.81
C TYR A 18 26.66 -4.55 -47.61
N PRO A 19 26.19 -5.73 -48.10
CA PRO A 19 24.84 -6.18 -47.80
C PRO A 19 24.66 -6.63 -46.33
N VAL A 20 25.70 -7.13 -45.65
CA VAL A 20 25.58 -7.59 -44.24
C VAL A 20 25.46 -6.41 -43.26
N LEU A 21 25.99 -5.24 -43.59
CA LEU A 21 25.77 -4.00 -42.81
C LEU A 21 24.44 -3.32 -43.12
N LEU A 22 23.80 -3.59 -44.27
CA LEU A 22 22.47 -3.07 -44.62
C LEU A 22 21.30 -3.95 -44.12
N PHE A 23 21.56 -5.22 -43.80
CA PHE A 23 20.55 -6.13 -43.23
C PHE A 23 20.44 -6.07 -41.69
N ASN A 24 21.24 -5.23 -41.02
CA ASN A 24 20.98 -4.80 -39.64
C ASN A 24 20.26 -3.44 -39.59
N THR A 25 19.40 -3.17 -40.57
CA THR A 25 18.26 -2.30 -40.28
C THR A 25 17.35 -3.09 -39.33
N ALA A 26 17.70 -3.05 -38.04
CA ALA A 26 16.76 -3.36 -36.98
C ALA A 26 15.47 -2.62 -37.35
N PHE A 27 14.41 -3.36 -37.67
CA PHE A 27 13.10 -2.77 -37.90
C PHE A 27 12.78 -1.96 -36.64
N ALA A 28 12.99 -0.65 -36.72
CA ALA A 28 12.70 0.25 -35.63
C ALA A 28 11.22 0.06 -35.33
N GLN A 29 10.91 -0.36 -34.10
CA GLN A 29 9.54 -0.61 -33.71
C GLN A 29 8.77 0.70 -33.82
N GLN A 30 7.81 0.76 -34.75
CA GLN A 30 7.06 1.99 -35.04
C GLN A 30 6.36 2.52 -33.79
N SER A 31 6.46 3.83 -33.58
CA SER A 31 5.77 4.53 -32.50
C SER A 31 4.25 4.56 -32.73
N GLN A 32 3.48 4.86 -31.69
CA GLN A 32 2.03 5.04 -31.81
C GLN A 32 1.69 6.20 -32.75
N SER A 33 2.48 7.28 -32.74
CA SER A 33 2.34 8.41 -33.66
C SER A 33 2.49 7.97 -35.12
N GLU A 34 3.47 7.11 -35.42
CA GLU A 34 3.68 6.56 -36.76
C GLU A 34 2.56 5.60 -37.17
N LEU A 35 2.12 4.72 -36.26
CA LEU A 35 1.07 3.75 -36.55
C LEU A 35 -0.29 4.41 -36.82
N LEU A 36 -0.55 5.55 -36.19
CA LEU A 36 -1.83 6.27 -36.29
C LEU A 36 -1.79 7.46 -37.26
N LYS A 37 -0.68 7.71 -37.96
CA LYS A 37 -0.53 8.89 -38.82
C LYS A 37 -1.64 9.00 -39.88
N ASP A 38 -2.02 7.85 -40.45
CA ASP A 38 -3.03 7.71 -41.51
C ASP A 38 -4.38 7.20 -41.00
N PHE A 39 -4.55 7.05 -39.68
CA PHE A 39 -5.81 6.60 -39.10
C PHE A 39 -6.88 7.68 -39.23
N THR A 40 -8.05 7.31 -39.74
CA THR A 40 -9.14 8.26 -40.08
C THR A 40 -10.50 7.89 -39.50
N ALA A 41 -10.69 6.70 -38.92
CA ALA A 41 -11.97 6.33 -38.36
C ALA A 41 -12.34 7.18 -37.14
N THR A 42 -13.62 7.54 -37.06
CA THR A 42 -14.19 8.38 -36.01
C THR A 42 -15.06 7.59 -35.02
N SER A 43 -15.34 6.32 -35.31
CA SER A 43 -16.16 5.42 -34.48
C SER A 43 -15.80 3.97 -34.74
N LEU A 44 -15.62 3.18 -33.67
CA LEU A 44 -15.15 1.79 -33.75
C LEU A 44 -16.10 0.80 -33.08
N ASN A 45 -16.19 -0.41 -33.65
CA ASN A 45 -16.81 -1.56 -32.99
C ASN A 45 -16.05 -1.90 -31.70
N VAL A 46 -16.77 -2.27 -30.64
CA VAL A 46 -16.18 -2.51 -29.32
C VAL A 46 -16.39 -3.96 -28.92
N PHE A 47 -15.32 -4.61 -28.50
CA PHE A 47 -15.30 -5.99 -28.02
C PHE A 47 -14.87 -6.02 -26.57
N LYS A 48 -15.79 -6.36 -25.67
CA LYS A 48 -15.55 -6.42 -24.23
C LYS A 48 -15.04 -7.79 -23.82
N LEU A 49 -13.99 -7.82 -23.00
CA LEU A 49 -13.55 -9.07 -22.37
C LEU A 49 -14.60 -9.52 -21.34
N THR A 50 -15.09 -10.74 -21.51
CA THR A 50 -16.00 -11.40 -20.57
C THR A 50 -15.39 -12.74 -20.14
N GLU A 51 -15.58 -13.08 -18.87
CA GLU A 51 -15.27 -14.42 -18.36
C GLU A 51 -16.60 -15.16 -18.19
N PRO A 52 -17.11 -15.86 -19.23
CA PRO A 52 -18.13 -16.86 -19.00
C PRO A 52 -17.62 -17.89 -18.00
N LYS A 53 -18.54 -18.46 -17.19
CA LYS A 53 -18.25 -19.55 -16.25
C LYS A 53 -17.26 -20.54 -16.88
N TYR A 54 -16.27 -21.01 -16.10
CA TYR A 54 -15.18 -21.93 -16.51
C TYR A 54 -13.89 -21.31 -17.09
N HIS A 55 -13.48 -20.11 -16.66
CA HIS A 55 -12.12 -19.55 -16.90
C HIS A 55 -11.69 -19.38 -18.37
N LYS A 56 -12.62 -19.36 -19.32
CA LYS A 56 -12.34 -19.09 -20.72
C LYS A 56 -12.72 -17.66 -21.04
N TYR A 57 -11.73 -16.81 -21.26
CA TYR A 57 -11.93 -15.44 -21.69
C TYR A 57 -12.52 -15.39 -23.10
N VAL A 58 -13.59 -14.62 -23.29
CA VAL A 58 -14.22 -14.40 -24.60
C VAL A 58 -14.48 -12.92 -24.82
N PHE A 59 -14.15 -12.44 -26.01
CA PHE A 59 -14.49 -11.10 -26.46
C PHE A 59 -15.91 -11.06 -27.04
N GLN A 60 -16.79 -10.27 -26.39
CA GLN A 60 -18.18 -10.08 -26.83
C GLN A 60 -18.35 -8.71 -27.46
N LYS A 61 -18.93 -8.65 -28.66
CA LYS A 61 -19.25 -7.39 -29.33
C LYS A 61 -20.32 -6.63 -28.53
N VAL A 62 -20.06 -5.37 -28.25
CA VAL A 62 -21.00 -4.43 -27.63
C VAL A 62 -21.92 -3.86 -28.72
N SER A 63 -23.19 -3.60 -28.39
CA SER A 63 -24.20 -3.16 -29.36
C SER A 63 -23.95 -1.78 -29.96
N LYS A 64 -23.28 -0.88 -29.23
CA LYS A 64 -22.99 0.48 -29.67
C LYS A 64 -21.50 0.65 -29.93
N PRO A 65 -21.09 1.15 -31.12
CA PRO A 65 -19.71 1.53 -31.36
C PRO A 65 -19.34 2.75 -30.52
N TRP A 66 -18.04 2.95 -30.27
CA TRP A 66 -17.54 4.07 -29.49
C TRP A 66 -16.84 5.09 -30.40
N PRO A 67 -17.23 6.37 -30.34
CA PRO A 67 -16.51 7.43 -31.03
C PRO A 67 -15.08 7.58 -30.52
N ILE A 68 -14.16 7.91 -31.42
CA ILE A 68 -12.76 8.18 -31.13
C ILE A 68 -12.32 9.48 -31.82
N THR A 69 -11.59 10.31 -31.08
CA THR A 69 -10.93 11.50 -31.59
C THR A 69 -9.43 11.39 -31.34
N ILE A 70 -8.62 11.72 -32.33
CA ILE A 70 -7.17 11.78 -32.22
C ILE A 70 -6.74 13.23 -32.36
N GLU A 71 -6.11 13.77 -31.31
CA GLU A 71 -5.55 15.12 -31.35
C GLU A 71 -4.11 15.05 -31.85
N LYS A 72 -3.85 15.75 -32.97
CA LYS A 72 -2.53 15.85 -33.60
C LYS A 72 -1.91 17.21 -33.26
N ASN A 73 -0.62 17.22 -32.92
CA ASN A 73 0.19 18.42 -32.77
C ASN A 73 1.33 18.38 -33.80
N GLY A 74 1.09 18.94 -34.98
CA GLY A 74 1.99 18.73 -36.12
C GLY A 74 2.03 17.27 -36.56
N ASN A 75 3.21 16.66 -36.54
CA ASN A 75 3.41 15.24 -36.92
C ASN A 75 3.26 14.26 -35.76
N THR A 76 3.02 14.74 -34.54
CA THR A 76 2.87 13.89 -33.36
C THR A 76 1.41 13.80 -32.92
N ILE A 77 1.09 12.75 -32.17
CA ILE A 77 -0.23 12.56 -31.58
C ILE A 77 -0.10 12.82 -30.08
N SER A 78 -0.73 13.89 -29.62
CA SER A 78 -0.67 14.29 -28.20
C SER A 78 -1.68 13.52 -27.36
N LYS A 79 -2.85 13.22 -27.92
CA LYS A 79 -3.96 12.62 -27.17
C LYS A 79 -4.86 11.76 -28.05
N VAL A 80 -5.39 10.69 -27.45
CA VAL A 80 -6.51 9.89 -27.97
C VAL A 80 -7.68 10.05 -27.01
N ILE A 81 -8.84 10.46 -27.51
CA ILE A 81 -10.07 10.59 -26.74
C ILE A 81 -11.02 9.48 -27.17
N ILE A 82 -11.39 8.62 -26.21
CA ILE A 82 -12.37 7.56 -26.44
C ILE A 82 -13.67 7.95 -25.75
N ASN A 83 -14.76 8.07 -26.50
CA ASN A 83 -16.07 8.37 -25.95
C ASN A 83 -16.81 7.06 -25.62
N ARG A 84 -16.60 6.57 -24.39
CA ARG A 84 -17.13 5.28 -23.95
C ARG A 84 -18.66 5.30 -23.93
N ALA A 85 -19.24 4.36 -24.68
CA ALA A 85 -20.68 4.25 -24.92
C ALA A 85 -21.32 5.52 -25.52
N GLY A 86 -20.52 6.44 -26.06
CA GLY A 86 -20.97 7.74 -26.60
C GLY A 86 -21.40 8.75 -25.53
N ILE A 87 -21.07 8.53 -24.26
CA ILE A 87 -21.47 9.39 -23.14
C ILE A 87 -20.26 9.89 -22.33
N ILE A 88 -19.26 9.05 -22.10
CA ILE A 88 -18.16 9.36 -21.18
C ILE A 88 -16.90 9.60 -22.02
N GLU A 89 -16.44 10.84 -22.06
CA GLU A 89 -15.16 11.20 -22.68
C GLU A 89 -13.99 10.82 -21.77
N GLU A 90 -13.11 9.97 -22.29
CA GLU A 90 -11.91 9.51 -21.60
C GLU A 90 -10.68 9.95 -22.42
N PRO A 91 -9.97 11.00 -22.00
CA PRO A 91 -8.74 11.45 -22.66
C PRO A 91 -7.54 10.61 -22.22
N TYR A 92 -6.73 10.17 -23.18
CA TYR A 92 -5.49 9.43 -22.98
C TYR A 92 -4.32 10.20 -23.58
N GLU A 93 -3.38 10.62 -22.74
CA GLU A 93 -2.21 11.40 -23.16
C GLU A 93 -1.08 10.48 -23.59
N ALA A 94 -0.32 10.91 -24.61
CA ALA A 94 0.87 10.20 -25.05
C ALA A 94 1.85 10.02 -23.89
N ASP A 95 2.45 8.83 -23.77
CA ASP A 95 3.42 8.59 -22.70
C ASP A 95 4.77 9.27 -22.95
N LEU A 96 5.09 9.53 -24.22
CA LEU A 96 6.13 10.40 -24.75
C LEU A 96 5.58 11.10 -26.00
N GLU A 97 5.87 12.39 -26.18
CA GLU A 97 5.24 13.21 -27.22
C GLU A 97 5.67 12.81 -28.65
N GLU A 98 6.97 12.64 -28.89
CA GLU A 98 7.50 12.33 -30.23
C GLU A 98 7.49 10.84 -30.56
N HIS A 99 7.75 10.00 -29.55
CA HIS A 99 7.84 8.56 -29.69
C HIS A 99 6.91 7.86 -28.68
N SER A 100 5.60 8.03 -28.80
CA SER A 100 4.66 7.37 -27.88
C SER A 100 4.70 5.83 -28.03
N ALA A 101 4.83 5.11 -26.92
CA ALA A 101 4.64 3.66 -26.86
C ALA A 101 3.17 3.31 -26.58
N TYR A 102 2.44 4.21 -25.92
CA TYR A 102 1.02 4.07 -25.60
C TYR A 102 0.46 5.40 -25.14
N PHE A 103 -0.86 5.53 -25.16
CA PHE A 103 -1.56 6.64 -24.51
C PHE A 103 -2.06 6.19 -23.13
N LYS A 104 -2.09 7.06 -22.13
CA LYS A 104 -2.47 6.70 -20.75
C LYS A 104 -3.35 7.74 -20.07
N ASP A 105 -4.14 7.27 -19.14
CA ASP A 105 -4.78 8.10 -18.11
C ASP A 105 -4.29 7.66 -16.71
N ILE A 106 -5.04 7.97 -15.65
CA ILE A 106 -4.71 7.58 -14.28
C ILE A 106 -4.75 6.04 -14.10
N LYS A 107 -5.57 5.30 -14.85
CA LYS A 107 -5.90 3.89 -14.53
C LYS A 107 -5.61 2.89 -15.64
N HIS A 108 -5.52 3.34 -16.88
CA HIS A 108 -5.54 2.55 -18.11
C HIS A 108 -4.53 3.07 -19.12
N ARG A 109 -4.23 2.21 -20.08
CA ARG A 109 -3.44 2.54 -21.27
C ARG A 109 -4.22 2.15 -22.51
N VAL A 110 -3.98 2.86 -23.58
CA VAL A 110 -4.52 2.62 -24.91
C VAL A 110 -3.36 2.43 -25.86
N VAL A 111 -3.39 1.34 -26.64
CA VAL A 111 -2.35 1.01 -27.61
C VAL A 111 -3.00 0.61 -28.92
N PHE A 112 -2.56 1.18 -30.03
CA PHE A 112 -2.98 0.83 -31.37
C PHE A 112 -1.99 -0.15 -32.00
N ILE A 113 -2.44 -1.35 -32.38
CA ILE A 113 -1.60 -2.38 -33.03
C ILE A 113 -2.43 -3.25 -33.98
N ASP A 114 -2.00 -3.35 -35.24
CA ASP A 114 -2.72 -4.01 -36.35
C ASP A 114 -4.20 -3.59 -36.38
N ASP A 115 -4.46 -2.29 -36.60
CA ASP A 115 -5.80 -1.72 -36.80
C ASP A 115 -6.78 -1.91 -35.62
N ASN A 116 -6.24 -2.09 -34.41
CA ASN A 116 -7.02 -2.29 -33.20
C ASN A 116 -6.47 -1.41 -32.08
N PHE A 117 -7.36 -0.69 -31.40
CA PHE A 117 -7.06 -0.08 -30.11
C PHE A 117 -7.32 -1.07 -28.97
N TYR A 118 -6.30 -1.31 -28.18
CA TYR A 118 -6.35 -2.13 -26.97
C TYR A 118 -6.48 -1.24 -25.75
N TYR A 119 -7.62 -1.33 -25.08
CA TYR A 119 -7.86 -0.69 -23.80
C TYR A 119 -7.40 -1.63 -22.68
N ILE A 120 -6.31 -1.30 -22.00
CA ILE A 120 -5.66 -2.21 -21.04
C ILE A 120 -5.48 -1.58 -19.66
N LYS A 121 -5.47 -2.44 -18.65
CA LYS A 121 -4.81 -2.16 -17.36
C LYS A 121 -3.40 -2.74 -17.42
N TRP A 122 -2.42 -1.99 -16.94
CA TRP A 122 -1.02 -2.44 -16.88
C TRP A 122 -0.55 -2.49 -15.43
N SER A 123 -0.09 -3.65 -14.97
CA SER A 123 0.40 -3.83 -13.58
C SER A 123 1.43 -4.95 -13.51
N GLY A 124 2.50 -4.75 -12.74
CA GLY A 124 3.56 -5.75 -12.57
C GLY A 124 4.22 -6.21 -13.88
N GLY A 125 4.27 -5.35 -14.90
CA GLY A 125 4.82 -5.68 -16.21
C GLY A 125 3.93 -6.55 -17.09
N LYS A 126 2.65 -6.71 -16.72
CA LYS A 126 1.65 -7.49 -17.45
C LYS A 126 0.45 -6.65 -17.90
N ALA A 127 -0.11 -6.99 -19.06
CA ALA A 127 -1.32 -6.39 -19.59
C ALA A 127 -2.59 -7.18 -19.17
N THR A 128 -3.67 -6.46 -18.90
CA THR A 128 -5.02 -7.03 -18.81
C THR A 128 -5.93 -6.24 -19.73
N ILE A 129 -6.49 -6.90 -20.75
CA ILE A 129 -7.37 -6.27 -21.73
C ILE A 129 -8.76 -6.09 -21.13
N LYS A 130 -9.35 -4.91 -21.29
CA LYS A 130 -10.76 -4.66 -20.97
C LYS A 130 -11.62 -4.63 -22.22
N TYR A 131 -11.14 -3.91 -23.23
CA TYR A 131 -11.82 -3.72 -24.50
C TYR A 131 -10.82 -3.77 -25.65
N ILE A 132 -11.27 -4.27 -26.79
CA ILE A 132 -10.63 -4.08 -28.08
C ILE A 132 -11.58 -3.25 -28.93
N LEU A 133 -11.09 -2.16 -29.52
CA LEU A 133 -11.86 -1.35 -30.44
C LEU A 133 -11.27 -1.54 -31.84
N SER A 134 -12.14 -1.82 -32.82
CA SER A 134 -11.75 -2.19 -34.18
C SER A 134 -12.73 -1.63 -35.19
N GLU A 135 -12.30 -1.39 -36.43
CA GLU A 135 -13.21 -1.19 -37.56
C GLU A 135 -13.88 -2.51 -37.96
N ASN A 136 -13.23 -3.64 -37.66
CA ASN A 136 -13.71 -4.96 -38.04
C ASN A 136 -14.96 -5.38 -37.26
N GLU A 137 -15.78 -6.21 -37.89
CA GLU A 137 -16.99 -6.80 -37.31
C GLU A 137 -16.70 -7.88 -36.25
N SER A 138 -15.47 -8.39 -36.21
CA SER A 138 -15.00 -9.37 -35.23
C SER A 138 -13.51 -9.21 -34.94
N VAL A 139 -13.07 -9.72 -33.78
CA VAL A 139 -11.65 -9.81 -33.38
C VAL A 139 -11.26 -11.26 -33.14
N ASP A 140 -9.95 -11.53 -33.17
CA ASP A 140 -9.40 -12.83 -32.79
C ASP A 140 -9.85 -13.20 -31.36
N LYS A 141 -10.22 -14.46 -31.17
CA LYS A 141 -10.72 -14.97 -29.88
C LYS A 141 -9.58 -15.36 -28.94
N ASP A 142 -8.35 -15.47 -29.45
CA ASP A 142 -7.18 -15.83 -28.65
C ASP A 142 -6.71 -14.65 -27.78
N HIS A 143 -7.23 -14.62 -26.55
CA HIS A 143 -6.86 -13.64 -25.54
C HIS A 143 -5.36 -13.64 -25.21
N ALA A 144 -4.71 -14.82 -25.17
CA ALA A 144 -3.30 -14.92 -24.83
C ALA A 144 -2.43 -14.29 -25.91
N LYS A 145 -2.78 -14.54 -27.18
CA LYS A 145 -2.13 -13.92 -28.34
C LYS A 145 -2.19 -12.40 -28.30
N HIS A 146 -3.36 -11.82 -27.98
CA HIS A 146 -3.49 -10.37 -27.84
C HIS A 146 -2.61 -9.82 -26.70
N ILE A 147 -2.59 -10.47 -25.53
CA ILE A 147 -1.73 -10.04 -24.42
C ILE A 147 -0.26 -10.07 -24.83
N SER A 148 0.22 -11.19 -25.39
CA SER A 148 1.63 -11.33 -25.78
C SER A 148 2.03 -10.27 -26.82
N LYS A 149 1.13 -9.96 -27.76
CA LYS A 149 1.34 -8.92 -28.76
C LYS A 149 1.51 -7.53 -28.13
N ILE A 150 0.60 -7.16 -27.23
CA ILE A 150 0.63 -5.86 -26.52
C ILE A 150 1.89 -5.74 -25.67
N GLU A 151 2.20 -6.78 -24.89
CA GLU A 151 3.36 -6.77 -24.01
C GLU A 151 4.68 -6.69 -24.79
N ASN A 152 4.80 -7.44 -25.88
CA ASN A 152 5.99 -7.40 -26.73
C ASN A 152 6.17 -6.04 -27.40
N TYR A 153 5.09 -5.47 -27.93
CA TYR A 153 5.11 -4.14 -28.54
C TYR A 153 5.59 -3.10 -27.51
N ILE A 154 4.90 -2.97 -26.37
CA ILE A 154 5.26 -1.98 -25.34
C ILE A 154 6.70 -2.20 -24.88
N ARG A 155 7.14 -3.43 -24.61
CA ARG A 155 8.51 -3.69 -24.15
C ARG A 155 9.56 -3.27 -25.17
N ARG A 156 9.35 -3.58 -26.46
CA ARG A 156 10.29 -3.21 -27.52
C ARG A 156 10.33 -1.70 -27.74
N THR A 157 9.16 -1.06 -27.79
CA THR A 157 9.07 0.39 -27.97
C THR A 157 9.68 1.13 -26.79
N VAL A 158 9.41 0.71 -25.55
CA VAL A 158 10.04 1.28 -24.34
C VAL A 158 11.55 1.05 -24.32
N ALA A 159 12.03 -0.13 -24.72
CA ALA A 159 13.48 -0.42 -24.78
C ALA A 159 14.20 0.45 -25.82
N ALA A 160 13.55 0.73 -26.96
CA ALA A 160 14.08 1.63 -27.98
C ALA A 160 14.12 3.10 -27.53
N GLN A 161 13.40 3.46 -26.47
CA GLN A 161 13.31 4.81 -25.91
C GLN A 161 14.15 4.99 -24.65
N SER A 162 15.12 4.13 -24.40
CA SER A 162 15.88 4.15 -23.15
C SER A 162 16.58 5.49 -22.91
N GLU A 163 17.07 6.13 -23.97
CA GLU A 163 17.76 7.42 -23.91
C GLU A 163 16.79 8.57 -23.61
N ASP A 164 15.72 8.75 -24.41
CA ASP A 164 14.69 9.77 -24.17
C ASP A 164 14.05 9.67 -22.78
N ARG A 165 13.79 8.43 -22.33
CA ARG A 165 13.23 8.19 -21.00
C ARG A 165 14.22 8.49 -19.89
N ALA A 166 15.51 8.24 -20.11
CA ALA A 166 16.56 8.63 -19.18
C ALA A 166 16.68 10.16 -19.11
N GLU A 167 16.63 10.87 -20.24
CA GLU A 167 16.66 12.33 -20.29
C GLU A 167 15.45 12.95 -19.60
N ILE A 168 14.23 12.45 -19.85
CA ILE A 168 13.02 12.90 -19.17
C ILE A 168 13.07 12.60 -17.67
N ALA A 169 13.66 11.48 -17.26
CA ALA A 169 13.88 11.18 -15.85
C ALA A 169 14.83 12.22 -15.22
N VAL A 170 15.94 12.53 -15.88
CA VAL A 170 16.90 13.55 -15.45
C VAL A 170 16.24 14.93 -15.38
N GLU A 171 15.46 15.33 -16.39
CA GLU A 171 14.79 16.63 -16.40
C GLU A 171 13.68 16.69 -15.33
N LYS A 172 12.95 15.60 -15.08
CA LYS A 172 12.01 15.52 -13.95
C LYS A 172 12.70 15.63 -12.61
N GLU A 173 13.85 15.00 -12.43
CA GLU A 173 14.65 15.14 -11.21
C GLU A 173 15.16 16.57 -11.04
N LYS A 174 15.62 17.19 -12.12
CA LYS A 174 16.06 18.59 -12.14
C LYS A 174 14.91 19.54 -11.81
N GLN A 175 13.74 19.33 -12.40
CA GLN A 175 12.53 20.10 -12.10
C GLN A 175 12.08 19.88 -10.66
N ALA A 176 12.11 18.65 -10.14
CA ALA A 176 11.80 18.36 -8.74
C ALA A 176 12.80 19.02 -7.79
N ALA A 177 14.09 19.06 -8.13
CA ALA A 177 15.10 19.76 -7.36
C ALA A 177 14.90 21.29 -7.39
N ALA A 178 14.57 21.85 -8.57
CA ALA A 178 14.24 23.26 -8.73
C ALA A 178 12.99 23.62 -7.91
N ASP A 179 11.94 22.81 -7.97
CA ASP A 179 10.72 22.95 -7.18
C ASP A 179 11.01 22.86 -5.69
N LYS A 180 11.86 21.92 -5.26
CA LYS A 180 12.30 21.78 -3.86
C LYS A 180 12.99 23.04 -3.37
N ILE A 181 13.88 23.62 -4.18
CA ILE A 181 14.58 24.88 -3.86
C ILE A 181 13.59 26.05 -3.82
N ALA A 182 12.71 26.16 -4.82
CA ALA A 182 11.74 27.25 -4.93
C ALA A 182 10.74 27.28 -3.76
N ASN A 183 10.37 26.10 -3.24
CA ASN A 183 9.40 25.93 -2.16
C ASN A 183 10.04 25.67 -0.79
N SER A 184 11.37 25.64 -0.68
CA SER A 184 12.08 25.54 0.59
C SER A 184 12.02 26.84 1.39
N LEU A 185 12.05 26.75 2.71
CA LEU A 185 12.18 27.87 3.63
C LEU A 185 13.59 28.49 3.64
N LYS A 186 14.59 27.85 3.05
CA LYS A 186 15.97 28.34 3.02
C LYS A 186 16.05 29.73 2.36
N GLY A 187 16.56 30.71 3.10
CA GLY A 187 16.71 32.09 2.62
C GLY A 187 15.39 32.88 2.52
N LYS A 188 14.24 32.30 2.88
CA LYS A 188 12.96 33.00 2.90
C LYS A 188 12.69 33.63 4.26
N LYS A 189 12.01 34.79 4.26
CA LYS A 189 11.52 35.44 5.47
C LYS A 189 10.19 34.80 5.89
N VAL A 190 10.24 33.97 6.93
CA VAL A 190 9.07 33.27 7.47
C VAL A 190 8.54 34.01 8.69
N LYS A 191 7.24 34.31 8.71
CA LYS A 191 6.54 34.94 9.83
C LYS A 191 6.17 33.90 10.90
N SER A 192 5.59 32.78 10.50
CA SER A 192 5.17 31.71 11.41
C SER A 192 5.00 30.39 10.67
N ILE A 193 4.93 29.30 11.45
CA ILE A 193 4.56 27.97 10.96
C ILE A 193 3.41 27.41 11.78
N ALA A 194 2.57 26.58 11.18
CA ALA A 194 1.44 25.92 11.82
C ALA A 194 1.36 24.45 11.40
N VAL A 195 0.97 23.59 12.34
CA VAL A 195 0.60 22.20 12.05
C VAL A 195 -0.90 22.15 11.81
N LYS A 196 -1.32 21.43 10.77
CA LYS A 196 -2.73 21.16 10.45
C LYS A 196 -2.98 19.66 10.55
N TRP A 197 -3.84 19.25 11.48
CA TRP A 197 -4.36 17.89 11.52
C TRP A 197 -5.38 17.71 10.40
N ILE A 198 -5.32 16.58 9.71
CA ILE A 198 -6.14 16.29 8.52
C ILE A 198 -7.03 15.09 8.83
N GLY A 199 -8.33 15.25 8.57
CA GLY A 199 -9.35 14.24 8.84
C GLY A 199 -10.13 14.52 10.11
N ASN A 200 -10.82 13.50 10.62
CA ASN A 200 -11.69 13.63 11.79
C ASN A 200 -10.88 13.53 13.09
N THR A 201 -10.70 14.66 13.76
CA THR A 201 -9.96 14.76 15.03
C THR A 201 -10.74 14.26 16.25
N ASP A 202 -12.05 14.02 16.11
CA ASP A 202 -12.89 13.52 17.21
C ASP A 202 -12.81 12.00 17.33
N LYS A 203 -12.26 11.31 16.32
CA LYS A 203 -12.01 9.86 16.32
C LYS A 203 -10.54 9.54 16.54
N THR A 204 -10.04 9.92 17.70
CA THR A 204 -8.64 9.71 18.11
C THR A 204 -8.58 8.74 19.28
N GLY A 205 -7.91 7.60 19.08
CA GLY A 205 -7.74 6.55 20.07
C GLY A 205 -6.41 5.83 19.91
N HIS A 206 -6.18 4.77 20.68
CA HIS A 206 -4.95 3.98 20.58
C HIS A 206 -4.75 3.45 19.15
N LEU A 207 -3.51 3.53 18.64
CA LEU A 207 -3.10 3.03 17.32
C LEU A 207 -3.84 3.66 16.13
N VAL A 208 -4.65 4.69 16.35
CA VAL A 208 -5.27 5.45 15.27
C VAL A 208 -4.20 6.21 14.51
N LYS A 209 -4.31 6.17 13.19
CA LYS A 209 -3.44 6.89 12.26
C LYS A 209 -4.05 8.24 11.92
N VAL A 210 -3.28 9.31 12.08
CA VAL A 210 -3.75 10.68 11.83
C VAL A 210 -2.81 11.38 10.86
N ASN A 211 -3.37 11.85 9.76
CA ASN A 211 -2.64 12.65 8.77
C ASN A 211 -2.44 14.07 9.28
N TYR A 212 -1.34 14.69 8.87
CA TYR A 212 -1.08 16.10 9.17
C TYR A 212 -0.25 16.77 8.08
N GLY A 213 -0.22 18.09 8.09
CA GLY A 213 0.66 18.89 7.26
C GLY A 213 1.20 20.11 7.99
N ILE A 214 2.16 20.79 7.37
CA ILE A 214 2.75 22.02 7.88
C ILE A 214 2.49 23.15 6.88
N GLU A 215 2.03 24.28 7.38
CA GLU A 215 1.96 25.55 6.65
C GLU A 215 3.04 26.50 7.18
N ALA A 216 3.71 27.20 6.27
CA ALA A 216 4.61 28.30 6.58
C ALA A 216 4.06 29.58 5.96
N TYR A 217 3.80 30.58 6.82
CA TYR A 217 3.34 31.90 6.42
C TYR A 217 4.55 32.81 6.23
N LEU A 218 4.78 33.29 5.01
CA LEU A 218 5.87 34.19 4.69
C LEU A 218 5.51 35.64 5.04
N THR A 219 6.52 36.48 5.22
CA THR A 219 6.29 37.92 5.52
C THR A 219 5.67 38.69 4.35
N ASP A 220 5.77 38.17 3.12
CA ASP A 220 5.18 38.74 1.91
C ASP A 220 3.70 38.34 1.68
N GLY A 221 3.10 37.61 2.64
CA GLY A 221 1.72 37.17 2.58
C GLY A 221 1.50 35.82 1.89
N ARG A 222 2.52 35.21 1.27
CA ARG A 222 2.39 33.88 0.68
C ARG A 222 2.37 32.78 1.75
N THR A 223 1.72 31.68 1.43
CA THR A 223 1.72 30.46 2.25
C THR A 223 2.34 29.32 1.45
N LEU A 224 3.32 28.65 2.06
CA LEU A 224 3.88 27.40 1.57
C LEU A 224 3.34 26.26 2.42
N SER A 225 3.04 25.12 1.81
CA SER A 225 2.49 23.96 2.52
C SER A 225 3.16 22.67 2.06
N THR A 226 3.18 21.67 2.95
CA THR A 226 3.70 20.32 2.65
C THR A 226 2.77 19.53 1.71
N SER A 227 3.28 18.43 1.14
CA SER A 227 2.55 17.53 0.21
C SER A 227 1.14 17.16 0.67
N ASN A 228 0.97 16.81 1.95
CA ASN A 228 -0.32 16.44 2.52
C ASN A 228 -1.40 17.54 2.48
N LEU A 229 -1.01 18.78 2.27
CA LEU A 229 -1.91 19.93 2.12
C LEU A 229 -1.94 20.43 0.66
N GLY A 230 -1.46 19.62 -0.29
CA GLY A 230 -1.41 19.95 -1.72
C GLY A 230 -0.24 20.86 -2.13
N GLY A 231 0.67 21.20 -1.22
CA GLY A 231 1.83 22.05 -1.53
C GLY A 231 3.09 21.28 -1.86
N LYS A 232 4.17 22.01 -2.17
CA LYS A 232 5.49 21.45 -2.57
C LYS A 232 6.58 21.73 -1.53
N MET A 233 6.23 22.22 -0.35
CA MET A 233 7.21 22.54 0.69
C MET A 233 7.90 21.26 1.18
N PRO A 234 9.25 21.20 1.21
CA PRO A 234 9.95 19.98 1.60
C PRO A 234 9.83 19.71 3.11
N TRP A 235 9.56 18.45 3.46
CA TRP A 235 9.56 18.00 4.86
C TRP A 235 10.95 18.12 5.52
N ASP A 236 12.01 18.01 4.73
CA ASP A 236 13.40 18.14 5.18
C ASP A 236 13.72 19.50 5.81
N ASP A 237 12.90 20.52 5.58
CA ASP A 237 13.07 21.87 6.14
C ASP A 237 12.76 21.92 7.63
N PHE A 238 12.19 20.85 8.20
CA PHE A 238 11.70 20.82 9.58
C PHE A 238 12.41 19.78 10.44
N LYS A 239 12.61 20.15 11.71
CA LYS A 239 12.86 19.20 12.80
C LYS A 239 11.53 18.99 13.52
N ILE A 240 11.00 17.77 13.44
CA ILE A 240 9.71 17.40 14.03
C ILE A 240 9.95 16.47 15.22
N THR A 241 9.31 16.75 16.34
CA THR A 241 9.26 15.83 17.48
C THR A 241 7.80 15.61 17.89
N VAL A 242 7.48 14.37 18.24
CA VAL A 242 6.12 13.96 18.60
C VAL A 242 6.17 13.23 19.94
N LYS A 243 5.22 13.55 20.83
CA LYS A 243 4.98 12.82 22.09
C LYS A 243 3.56 12.27 22.08
N GLY A 244 3.37 11.07 22.64
CA GLY A 244 2.08 10.36 22.63
C GLY A 244 1.74 9.65 21.32
N ALA A 245 2.64 9.66 20.33
CA ALA A 245 2.48 8.97 19.06
C ALA A 245 3.84 8.63 18.44
N GLU A 246 3.85 7.63 17.57
CA GLU A 246 4.97 7.33 16.68
C GLU A 246 4.98 8.31 15.51
N TYR A 247 6.15 8.86 15.20
CA TYR A 247 6.35 9.82 14.13
C TYR A 247 6.39 9.13 12.76
N GLY A 248 5.64 9.68 11.81
CA GLY A 248 5.85 9.51 10.38
C GLY A 248 5.74 10.87 9.69
N GLN A 249 6.39 10.99 8.53
CA GLN A 249 6.51 12.25 7.80
C GLN A 249 5.16 12.86 7.42
N GLU A 250 4.18 12.04 7.05
CA GLU A 250 2.86 12.49 6.61
C GLU A 250 1.75 12.08 7.59
N MET A 251 2.04 11.14 8.48
CA MET A 251 1.05 10.50 9.32
C MET A 251 1.72 10.08 10.63
N ILE A 252 1.03 10.31 11.74
CA ILE A 252 1.42 9.77 13.05
C ILE A 252 0.55 8.57 13.40
N THR A 253 1.06 7.68 14.25
CA THR A 253 0.27 6.59 14.84
C THR A 253 0.20 6.80 16.35
N ILE A 254 -1.00 7.05 16.90
CA ILE A 254 -1.18 7.29 18.34
C ILE A 254 -0.67 6.09 19.14
N ALA A 255 0.05 6.36 20.24
CA ALA A 255 0.73 5.33 21.01
C ALA A 255 -0.23 4.23 21.50
N GLN A 256 0.27 2.99 21.50
CA GLN A 256 -0.49 1.84 21.99
C GLN A 256 -0.82 1.96 23.49
N ASN A 257 0.12 2.46 24.29
CA ASN A 257 -0.06 2.60 25.73
C ASN A 257 -0.39 4.05 26.10
N ALA A 258 -1.32 4.21 27.04
CA ALA A 258 -1.84 5.50 27.47
C ALA A 258 -0.90 6.30 28.37
N ASP A 259 0.03 5.64 29.07
CA ASP A 259 0.98 6.29 30.00
C ASP A 259 2.02 7.15 29.27
N VAL A 260 2.31 6.84 28.00
CA VAL A 260 3.20 7.68 27.17
C VAL A 260 2.47 8.81 26.44
N ILE A 261 1.14 8.95 26.61
CA ILE A 261 0.32 10.01 26.01
C ILE A 261 0.16 11.15 27.03
N PRO A 262 0.93 12.25 26.90
CA PRO A 262 0.95 13.29 27.92
C PRO A 262 -0.38 14.03 27.96
N ASN A 263 -1.02 14.05 29.13
CA ASN A 263 -2.27 14.77 29.37
C ASN A 263 -3.33 14.49 28.29
N ASP A 264 -3.47 13.25 27.84
CA ASP A 264 -4.46 12.84 26.83
C ASP A 264 -4.37 13.63 25.51
N ASN A 265 -3.16 14.03 25.13
CA ASN A 265 -2.90 14.75 23.89
C ASN A 265 -1.68 14.15 23.18
N VAL A 266 -1.75 14.04 21.85
CA VAL A 266 -0.55 13.99 21.03
C VAL A 266 0.01 15.40 20.93
N VAL A 267 1.29 15.56 21.22
CA VAL A 267 1.96 16.86 21.17
C VAL A 267 3.02 16.83 20.08
N MET A 268 2.79 17.60 19.03
CA MET A 268 3.73 17.75 17.91
C MET A 268 4.42 19.10 17.99
N THR A 269 5.74 19.07 18.01
CA THR A 269 6.58 20.27 17.92
C THR A 269 7.28 20.28 16.58
N VAL A 270 7.13 21.38 15.84
CA VAL A 270 7.77 21.59 14.55
C VAL A 270 8.66 22.82 14.66
N GLN A 271 9.91 22.70 14.22
CA GLN A 271 10.89 23.80 14.18
C GLN A 271 11.52 23.86 12.79
N SER A 272 11.66 25.06 12.23
CA SER A 272 12.41 25.25 11.00
C SER A 272 13.90 24.97 11.24
N LYS A 273 14.54 24.21 10.35
CA LYS A 273 15.99 23.98 10.38
C LYS A 273 16.80 25.21 9.97
N PHE A 274 16.21 26.13 9.20
CA PHE A 274 16.88 27.33 8.70
C PHE A 274 16.65 28.57 9.58
N LEU A 275 15.59 28.56 10.38
CA LEU A 275 15.19 29.69 11.23
C LEU A 275 14.87 29.13 12.63
N SER A 276 15.86 29.07 13.51
CA SER A 276 15.75 28.40 14.81
C SER A 276 14.68 29.01 15.73
N ASN A 277 14.37 30.30 15.55
CA ASN A 277 13.30 31.02 16.26
C ASN A 277 11.89 30.69 15.75
N ILE A 278 11.76 30.10 14.56
CA ILE A 278 10.47 29.71 13.98
C ILE A 278 10.13 28.29 14.42
N LYS A 279 9.28 28.20 15.44
CA LYS A 279 8.84 26.97 16.08
C LYS A 279 7.35 27.06 16.41
N THR A 280 6.64 25.94 16.31
CA THR A 280 5.25 25.83 16.76
C THR A 280 5.03 24.52 17.51
N THR A 281 3.99 24.48 18.34
CA THR A 281 3.54 23.27 19.01
C THR A 281 2.04 23.13 18.81
N ALA A 282 1.62 22.00 18.26
CA ALA A 282 0.22 21.65 18.11
C ALA A 282 -0.14 20.47 19.01
N LYS A 283 -1.36 20.50 19.53
CA LYS A 283 -1.94 19.43 20.32
C LYS A 283 -3.08 18.79 19.55
N LEU A 284 -3.20 17.48 19.65
CA LEU A 284 -4.34 16.71 19.18
C LEU A 284 -4.93 15.96 20.38
N PRO A 285 -6.14 16.30 20.82
CA PRO A 285 -6.87 15.55 21.84
C PRO A 285 -7.02 14.07 21.47
N VAL A 286 -6.86 13.18 22.45
CA VAL A 286 -7.15 11.74 22.32
C VAL A 286 -8.43 11.43 23.09
N HIS A 287 -9.45 10.92 22.40
CA HIS A 287 -10.80 10.70 22.93
C HIS A 287 -11.08 9.25 23.36
N TYR A 288 -10.27 8.28 22.90
CA TYR A 288 -10.36 6.86 23.27
C TYR A 288 -11.75 6.24 23.00
N ASN A 289 -12.42 6.67 21.93
CA ASN A 289 -13.80 6.31 21.60
C ASN A 289 -13.97 4.99 20.85
N GLU A 290 -12.87 4.33 20.49
CA GLU A 290 -12.90 3.04 19.80
C GLU A 290 -12.69 1.85 20.75
N GLY A 291 -13.28 0.71 20.39
CA GLY A 291 -13.02 -0.56 21.06
C GLY A 291 -11.58 -1.03 20.82
N LEU A 292 -11.06 -1.81 21.76
CA LEU A 292 -9.67 -2.28 21.72
C LEU A 292 -9.62 -3.80 21.65
N HIS A 293 -8.64 -4.30 20.92
CA HIS A 293 -8.37 -5.73 20.81
C HIS A 293 -6.95 -6.02 21.26
N VAL A 294 -6.81 -6.87 22.28
CA VAL A 294 -5.51 -7.30 22.83
C VAL A 294 -5.35 -8.81 22.70
N ASN A 295 -4.18 -9.24 22.24
CA ASN A 295 -3.85 -10.64 22.01
C ASN A 295 -2.73 -11.08 22.97
N PHE A 296 -3.01 -12.14 23.74
CA PHE A 296 -2.17 -12.76 24.74
C PHE A 296 -2.22 -14.30 24.62
N MET A 297 -2.50 -14.79 23.40
CA MET A 297 -2.60 -16.21 23.10
C MET A 297 -1.28 -16.94 23.29
N GLY A 298 -1.38 -18.23 23.64
CA GLY A 298 -0.26 -19.15 23.60
C GLY A 298 0.16 -19.45 22.16
N GLU A 299 1.46 -19.66 21.97
CA GLU A 299 2.02 -20.04 20.67
C GLU A 299 1.62 -21.46 20.27
N ASN A 300 1.46 -21.70 18.98
CA ASN A 300 1.22 -23.05 18.48
C ASN A 300 2.45 -23.94 18.71
N GLY A 301 2.19 -25.20 19.03
CA GLY A 301 3.19 -26.25 19.09
C GLY A 301 3.83 -26.44 17.72
N GLY A 302 5.11 -26.82 17.74
CA GLY A 302 5.87 -27.18 16.55
C GLY A 302 6.59 -26.02 15.85
N ILE A 303 6.53 -24.80 16.38
CA ILE A 303 7.44 -23.72 15.97
C ILE A 303 8.52 -23.61 17.04
N VAL A 304 9.68 -24.21 16.78
CA VAL A 304 10.91 -23.97 17.58
C VAL A 304 11.95 -23.43 16.60
N HIS A 305 12.07 -22.10 16.54
CA HIS A 305 12.94 -21.40 15.58
C HIS A 305 12.61 -21.73 14.10
N LEU A 306 13.61 -21.80 13.21
CA LEU A 306 13.47 -22.00 11.76
C LEU A 306 12.99 -23.41 11.35
N THR A 307 12.68 -24.30 12.29
CA THR A 307 12.31 -25.69 12.02
C THR A 307 10.92 -26.03 12.56
N VAL A 308 10.13 -26.74 11.76
CA VAL A 308 8.82 -27.27 12.16
C VAL A 308 9.01 -28.65 12.79
N SER A 309 8.59 -28.80 14.05
CA SER A 309 8.71 -30.06 14.79
C SER A 309 7.34 -30.72 15.03
N ALA A 310 7.22 -32.00 14.71
CA ALA A 310 5.99 -32.78 14.85
C ALA A 310 5.71 -33.16 16.31
N GLY A 311 4.42 -33.21 16.69
CA GLY A 311 3.92 -33.69 17.99
C GLY A 311 4.14 -32.78 19.21
N TYR A 312 4.52 -31.53 19.00
CA TYR A 312 4.75 -30.57 20.07
C TYR A 312 3.45 -29.98 20.60
N ARG A 313 3.37 -29.85 21.92
CA ARG A 313 2.25 -29.22 22.61
C ARG A 313 2.22 -27.71 22.33
N GLY A 314 1.02 -27.16 22.15
CA GLY A 314 0.79 -25.72 22.12
C GLY A 314 0.94 -25.07 23.49
N ASN A 315 1.45 -23.85 23.52
CA ASN A 315 1.66 -23.11 24.76
C ASN A 315 0.33 -22.66 25.35
N ASP A 316 0.27 -22.54 26.68
CA ASP A 316 -0.91 -22.03 27.36
C ASP A 316 -1.06 -20.52 27.13
N GLY A 317 -2.30 -20.02 27.16
CA GLY A 317 -2.58 -18.58 27.21
C GLY A 317 -2.06 -17.95 28.52
N LYS A 318 -1.93 -16.63 28.56
CA LYS A 318 -1.36 -15.94 29.73
C LYS A 318 -2.33 -15.91 30.91
N THR A 319 -1.80 -15.92 32.13
CA THR A 319 -2.59 -15.56 33.32
C THR A 319 -2.55 -14.05 33.50
N LEU A 320 -3.69 -13.40 33.33
CA LEU A 320 -3.80 -11.94 33.32
C LEU A 320 -4.54 -11.42 34.55
N GLN A 321 -4.03 -10.33 35.10
CA GLN A 321 -4.73 -9.51 36.06
C GLN A 321 -5.01 -8.15 35.42
N ILE A 322 -6.28 -7.79 35.36
CA ILE A 322 -6.77 -6.58 34.72
C ILE A 322 -7.37 -5.70 35.78
N TYR A 323 -6.85 -4.50 35.90
CA TYR A 323 -7.34 -3.51 36.83
C TYR A 323 -8.02 -2.39 36.06
N VAL A 324 -9.19 -1.96 36.53
CA VAL A 324 -9.99 -0.93 35.86
C VAL A 324 -10.40 0.14 36.85
N LYS A 325 -10.19 1.41 36.53
CA LYS A 325 -10.77 2.55 37.25
C LYS A 325 -11.33 3.57 36.28
N GLN A 326 -12.36 4.31 36.67
CA GLN A 326 -12.90 5.37 35.84
C GLN A 326 -12.20 6.69 36.15
N VAL A 327 -11.84 7.46 35.12
CA VAL A 327 -11.21 8.79 35.24
C VAL A 327 -11.79 9.76 34.21
N THR A 328 -11.59 11.06 34.45
CA THR A 328 -11.86 12.11 33.46
C THR A 328 -10.54 12.48 32.78
N THR A 329 -10.50 12.48 31.45
CA THR A 329 -9.32 12.89 30.67
C THR A 329 -9.08 14.39 30.80
N ALA A 330 -7.90 14.85 30.41
CA ALA A 330 -7.61 16.29 30.34
C ALA A 330 -8.57 17.07 29.40
N ASN A 331 -9.23 16.36 28.48
CA ASN A 331 -10.17 16.93 27.52
C ASN A 331 -11.64 16.84 28.02
N GLY A 332 -11.88 16.32 29.23
CA GLY A 332 -13.22 16.24 29.85
C GLY A 332 -13.95 14.91 29.63
N ASP A 333 -13.39 13.98 28.85
CA ASP A 333 -14.04 12.70 28.56
C ASP A 333 -13.97 11.76 29.77
N LYS A 334 -15.09 11.11 30.10
CA LYS A 334 -15.08 10.02 31.08
C LYS A 334 -14.63 8.74 30.40
N VAL A 335 -13.51 8.17 30.86
CA VAL A 335 -12.92 6.95 30.31
C VAL A 335 -12.62 5.92 31.39
N ASN A 336 -12.61 4.65 31.00
CA ASN A 336 -12.03 3.59 31.80
C ASN A 336 -10.53 3.55 31.54
N GLN A 337 -9.76 3.70 32.60
CA GLN A 337 -8.34 3.53 32.64
C GLN A 337 -8.05 2.08 33.06
N ILE A 338 -7.26 1.36 32.26
CA ILE A 338 -7.10 -0.09 32.32
C ILE A 338 -5.61 -0.44 32.37
N GLU A 339 -5.20 -1.25 33.33
CA GLU A 339 -3.86 -1.83 33.42
C GLU A 339 -3.94 -3.35 33.34
N ILE A 340 -3.22 -3.95 32.40
CA ILE A 340 -3.18 -5.41 32.20
C ILE A 340 -1.79 -5.88 32.61
N LYS A 341 -1.74 -6.80 33.57
CA LYS A 341 -0.53 -7.43 34.09
C LYS A 341 -0.52 -8.91 33.76
N ASP A 342 0.60 -9.40 33.22
CA ASP A 342 0.90 -10.82 33.17
C ASP A 342 1.38 -11.25 34.56
N VAL A 343 0.57 -12.09 35.22
CA VAL A 343 0.79 -12.49 36.61
C VAL A 343 2.05 -13.34 36.74
N PHE A 344 2.28 -14.26 35.80
CA PHE A 344 3.43 -15.16 35.85
C PHE A 344 4.73 -14.40 35.59
N ALA A 345 4.71 -13.49 34.61
CA ALA A 345 5.88 -12.64 34.31
C ALA A 345 6.07 -11.48 35.32
N GLY A 346 5.10 -11.24 36.21
CA GLY A 346 5.12 -10.11 37.14
C GLY A 346 5.10 -8.73 36.48
N LYS A 347 4.78 -8.63 35.18
CA LYS A 347 4.99 -7.44 34.35
C LYS A 347 3.68 -6.85 33.84
N ILE A 348 3.59 -5.52 33.82
CA ILE A 348 2.55 -4.78 33.10
C ILE A 348 2.77 -4.94 31.59
N VAL A 349 1.79 -5.49 30.91
CA VAL A 349 1.85 -5.74 29.46
C VAL A 349 1.12 -4.67 28.66
N ARG A 350 0.08 -4.02 29.23
CA ARG A 350 -0.65 -2.92 28.58
C ARG A 350 -1.19 -1.92 29.59
N ARG A 351 -1.23 -0.65 29.17
CA ARG A 351 -1.91 0.46 29.87
C ARG A 351 -2.79 1.18 28.86
N LEU A 352 -4.10 1.15 29.06
CA LEU A 352 -5.08 1.59 28.06
C LEU A 352 -6.04 2.60 28.69
N LYS A 353 -6.58 3.50 27.87
CA LYS A 353 -7.79 4.27 28.17
C LYS A 353 -8.83 3.94 27.11
N MET A 354 -10.10 3.84 27.52
CA MET A 354 -11.18 3.46 26.62
C MET A 354 -12.50 4.04 27.10
N ASN A 355 -13.35 4.49 26.18
CA ASN A 355 -14.71 4.93 26.49
C ASN A 355 -15.49 3.81 27.22
N PRO A 356 -16.29 4.11 28.26
CA PRO A 356 -17.05 3.10 29.01
C PRO A 356 -18.04 2.28 28.16
N ASN A 357 -18.49 2.84 27.04
CA ASN A 357 -19.37 2.17 26.09
C ASN A 357 -18.65 1.34 25.03
N ALA A 358 -17.34 1.54 24.85
CA ALA A 358 -16.54 0.73 23.95
C ALA A 358 -16.20 -0.62 24.59
N THR A 359 -15.93 -1.62 23.75
CA THR A 359 -15.67 -3.00 24.19
C THR A 359 -14.17 -3.30 24.14
N LEU A 360 -13.64 -3.84 25.24
CA LEU A 360 -12.30 -4.43 25.27
C LEU A 360 -12.40 -5.93 24.95
N ILE A 361 -11.82 -6.36 23.83
CA ILE A 361 -11.72 -7.77 23.45
C ILE A 361 -10.34 -8.29 23.87
N ILE A 362 -10.32 -9.34 24.68
CA ILE A 362 -9.10 -9.99 25.18
C ILE A 362 -9.04 -11.39 24.61
N ASN A 363 -8.12 -11.62 23.67
CA ASN A 363 -7.82 -12.95 23.16
C ASN A 363 -6.71 -13.58 23.98
N ASN A 364 -7.05 -14.64 24.69
CA ASN A 364 -6.19 -15.34 25.63
C ASN A 364 -6.31 -16.86 25.45
N TRP A 365 -6.32 -17.30 24.19
CA TRP A 365 -6.42 -18.72 23.84
C TRP A 365 -5.14 -19.48 24.14
N GLY A 366 -5.27 -20.79 24.36
CA GLY A 366 -4.13 -21.68 24.25
C GLY A 366 -3.74 -21.88 22.79
N GLY A 367 -2.46 -22.10 22.54
CA GLY A 367 -1.95 -22.43 21.22
C GLY A 367 -2.35 -23.84 20.78
N ASN A 368 -2.45 -24.06 19.48
CA ASN A 368 -2.77 -25.38 18.94
C ASN A 368 -1.56 -26.30 19.03
N GLY A 369 -1.73 -27.59 19.26
CA GLY A 369 -0.63 -28.56 19.13
C GLY A 369 -0.25 -28.80 17.67
N SER A 370 0.99 -29.22 17.41
CA SER A 370 1.42 -29.56 16.05
C SER A 370 0.95 -30.94 15.62
N TYR A 371 0.89 -31.13 14.31
CA TYR A 371 0.58 -32.43 13.72
C TYR A 371 1.63 -33.48 14.13
N GLY A 372 1.21 -34.73 14.24
CA GLY A 372 2.08 -35.88 14.43
C GLY A 372 2.62 -36.43 13.10
N ARG A 373 3.82 -37.00 13.10
CA ARG A 373 4.46 -37.67 11.93
C ARG A 373 5.19 -38.92 12.36
N GLY A 374 5.09 -39.98 11.55
CA GLY A 374 5.73 -41.26 11.80
C GLY A 374 5.29 -41.83 13.16
N SER A 375 6.25 -42.08 14.05
CA SER A 375 5.96 -42.59 15.41
C SER A 375 5.52 -41.51 16.41
N THR A 376 5.45 -40.24 16.01
CA THR A 376 5.20 -39.12 16.92
C THR A 376 3.73 -38.71 16.88
N ARG A 377 3.04 -38.87 18.02
CA ARG A 377 1.62 -38.47 18.23
C ARG A 377 1.37 -37.00 17.92
N GLY A 378 0.10 -36.65 17.67
CA GLY A 378 -0.32 -35.26 17.61
C GLY A 378 -0.07 -34.53 18.93
N GLY A 379 0.44 -33.30 18.86
CA GLY A 379 0.70 -32.49 20.05
C GLY A 379 -0.59 -32.03 20.70
N ASN A 380 -0.65 -31.97 22.04
CA ASN A 380 -1.82 -31.44 22.73
C ASN A 380 -1.95 -29.92 22.49
N GLY A 381 -3.17 -29.40 22.50
CA GLY A 381 -3.41 -27.97 22.58
C GLY A 381 -3.05 -27.42 23.96
N GLY A 382 -2.59 -26.17 24.00
CA GLY A 382 -2.39 -25.42 25.22
C GLY A 382 -3.71 -25.04 25.87
N ASN A 383 -3.71 -24.86 27.19
CA ASN A 383 -4.86 -24.36 27.92
C ASN A 383 -5.11 -22.88 27.62
N GLY A 384 -6.36 -22.45 27.65
CA GLY A 384 -6.68 -21.02 27.62
C GLY A 384 -6.25 -20.34 28.90
N GLY A 385 -5.83 -19.08 28.79
CA GLY A 385 -5.32 -18.33 29.93
C GLY A 385 -6.44 -17.82 30.85
N SER A 386 -6.15 -17.75 32.14
CA SER A 386 -7.09 -17.20 33.12
C SER A 386 -7.02 -15.68 33.21
N VAL A 387 -8.15 -15.02 33.43
CA VAL A 387 -8.26 -13.57 33.54
C VAL A 387 -9.00 -13.19 34.81
N THR A 388 -8.36 -12.40 35.67
CA THR A 388 -9.00 -11.76 36.82
C THR A 388 -9.17 -10.29 36.54
N ILE A 389 -10.41 -9.78 36.63
CA ILE A 389 -10.75 -8.37 36.41
C ILE A 389 -11.15 -7.76 37.75
N THR A 390 -10.38 -6.79 38.22
CA THR A 390 -10.66 -6.02 39.43
C THR A 390 -11.08 -4.60 39.05
N LYS A 391 -12.33 -4.24 39.34
CA LYS A 391 -12.90 -2.92 39.08
C LYS A 391 -12.85 -2.06 40.34
N ALA A 392 -12.43 -0.81 40.20
CA ALA A 392 -12.62 0.20 41.24
C ALA A 392 -14.12 0.44 41.48
N THR A 393 -14.48 0.86 42.69
CA THR A 393 -15.86 1.15 43.07
C THR A 393 -16.49 2.28 42.26
N ASN A 394 -15.68 3.16 41.66
CA ASN A 394 -16.16 4.26 40.82
C ASN A 394 -16.42 3.86 39.36
N VAL A 395 -16.17 2.61 38.95
CA VAL A 395 -16.43 2.15 37.58
C VAL A 395 -17.91 1.85 37.39
N GLN A 396 -18.62 2.76 36.72
CA GLN A 396 -20.06 2.59 36.45
C GLN A 396 -20.34 1.57 35.33
N LYS A 397 -19.50 1.55 34.29
CA LYS A 397 -19.65 0.66 33.13
C LYS A 397 -18.30 0.27 32.58
N PHE A 398 -18.10 -1.01 32.31
CA PHE A 398 -16.94 -1.54 31.61
C PHE A 398 -17.37 -2.74 30.77
N THR A 399 -17.36 -2.58 29.45
CA THR A 399 -17.79 -3.62 28.50
C THR A 399 -16.56 -4.36 28.00
N TYR A 400 -16.57 -5.69 28.11
CA TYR A 400 -15.43 -6.50 27.71
C TYR A 400 -15.85 -7.89 27.23
N VAL A 401 -14.99 -8.54 26.44
CA VAL A 401 -15.13 -9.94 26.00
C VAL A 401 -13.80 -10.63 26.24
N VAL A 402 -13.82 -11.74 26.98
CA VAL A 402 -12.64 -12.60 27.17
C VAL A 402 -12.80 -13.89 26.38
N ASN A 403 -11.93 -14.05 25.39
CA ASN A 403 -11.83 -15.24 24.58
C ASN A 403 -10.69 -16.09 25.13
N ASN A 404 -10.98 -17.12 25.94
CA ASN A 404 -9.96 -17.91 26.66
C ASN A 404 -10.13 -19.42 26.52
N ASN A 405 -10.52 -19.88 25.33
CA ASN A 405 -10.61 -21.31 25.03
C ASN A 405 -9.22 -21.94 24.97
N GLY A 406 -9.13 -23.24 25.28
CA GLY A 406 -7.93 -24.01 24.99
C GLY A 406 -7.77 -24.24 23.49
N GLY A 407 -6.51 -24.36 23.07
CA GLY A 407 -6.12 -24.65 21.70
C GLY A 407 -6.51 -26.05 21.29
N SER A 408 -6.64 -26.27 19.99
CA SER A 408 -6.89 -27.58 19.42
C SER A 408 -5.68 -28.49 19.60
N GLY A 409 -5.91 -29.78 19.79
CA GLY A 409 -4.85 -30.76 19.60
C GLY A 409 -4.49 -30.88 18.12
N GLY A 410 -3.24 -31.23 17.85
CA GLY A 410 -2.78 -31.53 16.50
C GLY A 410 -3.20 -32.92 16.06
N ASN A 411 -3.51 -33.08 14.78
CA ASN A 411 -3.91 -34.36 14.22
C ASN A 411 -2.69 -35.23 13.91
N HIS A 412 -2.86 -36.55 13.86
CA HIS A 412 -1.84 -37.46 13.36
C HIS A 412 -2.08 -37.85 11.88
N GLU A 413 -1.01 -38.05 11.11
CA GLU A 413 -1.10 -38.44 9.69
C GLU A 413 -1.61 -39.90 9.52
N ASP A 414 -1.20 -40.82 10.39
CA ASP A 414 -1.70 -42.21 10.43
C ASP A 414 -2.93 -42.38 11.34
N TYR A 415 -3.93 -43.12 10.86
CA TYR A 415 -5.18 -43.45 11.57
C TYR A 415 -4.99 -44.29 12.85
N ASN A 416 -3.85 -44.95 13.00
CA ASN A 416 -3.55 -45.85 14.13
C ASN A 416 -2.85 -45.16 15.31
N SER A 417 -2.61 -43.85 15.23
CA SER A 417 -1.95 -43.07 16.28
C SER A 417 -2.90 -41.99 16.81
N TYR A 418 -2.62 -41.50 18.02
CA TYR A 418 -3.55 -40.63 18.73
C TYR A 418 -3.35 -39.16 18.38
N ASP A 419 -4.45 -38.50 18.05
CA ASP A 419 -4.53 -37.04 17.99
C ASP A 419 -4.22 -36.42 19.35
N GLY A 420 -3.70 -35.20 19.32
CA GLY A 420 -3.54 -34.38 20.49
C GLY A 420 -4.89 -34.07 21.13
N LYS A 421 -4.91 -33.97 22.45
CA LYS A 421 -6.09 -33.50 23.19
C LYS A 421 -6.22 -31.99 23.05
N ARG A 422 -7.45 -31.50 22.97
CA ARG A 422 -7.75 -30.07 23.12
C ARG A 422 -7.37 -29.60 24.53
N GLY A 423 -6.79 -28.41 24.63
CA GLY A 423 -6.53 -27.78 25.93
C GLY A 423 -7.81 -27.34 26.63
N SER A 424 -7.74 -27.16 27.94
CA SER A 424 -8.87 -26.70 28.76
C SER A 424 -9.14 -25.20 28.56
N LYS A 425 -10.38 -24.77 28.81
CA LYS A 425 -10.74 -23.35 28.86
C LYS A 425 -10.19 -22.71 30.15
N GLY A 426 -9.69 -21.48 30.06
CA GLY A 426 -9.27 -20.70 31.23
C GLY A 426 -10.44 -20.21 32.09
N THR A 427 -10.14 -19.64 33.24
CA THR A 427 -11.15 -19.04 34.14
C THR A 427 -11.27 -17.54 33.94
N ILE A 428 -12.47 -16.99 34.21
CA ILE A 428 -12.72 -15.55 34.24
C ILE A 428 -13.29 -15.23 35.61
N ILE A 429 -12.62 -14.35 36.36
CA ILE A 429 -13.05 -13.93 37.70
C ILE A 429 -13.23 -12.42 37.68
N GLU A 430 -14.38 -11.95 38.12
CA GLU A 430 -14.63 -10.52 38.35
C GLU A 430 -14.67 -10.22 39.85
N SER A 431 -14.08 -9.10 40.24
CA SER A 431 -14.16 -8.58 41.60
C SER A 431 -14.16 -7.05 41.62
N PHE A 432 -14.60 -6.50 42.76
CA PHE A 432 -14.46 -5.08 43.07
C PHE A 432 -13.41 -4.90 44.15
N GLY A 433 -12.62 -3.83 44.07
CA GLY A 433 -11.58 -3.55 45.04
C GLY A 433 -10.90 -2.20 44.84
N SER A 434 -9.94 -1.88 45.71
CA SER A 434 -9.10 -0.70 45.53
C SER A 434 -8.16 -0.89 44.35
N VAL A 435 -8.15 0.07 43.42
CA VAL A 435 -7.31 0.06 42.22
C VAL A 435 -6.53 1.36 42.14
N ASN A 436 -5.21 1.26 42.23
CA ASN A 436 -4.28 2.38 42.08
C ASN A 436 -3.32 2.11 40.92
N PHE A 437 -3.04 3.15 40.15
CA PHE A 437 -2.10 3.06 39.02
C PHE A 437 -0.94 4.02 39.25
N ASN A 438 0.27 3.54 39.00
CA ASN A 438 1.49 4.35 38.97
C ASN A 438 1.85 4.62 37.51
N TRP A 439 1.12 5.55 36.87
CA TRP A 439 1.35 5.96 35.47
C TRP A 439 2.29 7.14 35.39
#